data_AF-A0A9Q0L736-F1
#
_entry.id   AF-A0A9Q0L736-F1
#
_cell.length_a   1.000
_cell.length_b   1.000
_cell.length_c   1.000
_cell.angle_alpha   90.00
_cell.angle_beta   90.00
_cell.angle_gamma   90.00
#
_symmetry.space_group_name_H-M   'P 1'
#
loop_
_entity.id
_entity.type
_entity.pdbx_description
1 polymer ?
#
loop_
_entity_poly.entity_id
_entity_poly.type
_entity_poly.pdbx_seq_one_letter_code
_entity_poly.pdbx_strand_id
1 'polypeptide(L)'
;MEKTEELSELLFKLQIENENENEIENENENENENENENGNQNGNGNQIGNGNQNEFIKQNDWEILRNLIENFPISLKTRESKEIINLSIYIFMAMIKINKDSINIMKSNNLVLKIKQIFIEKIEDQEIKDKFYDDIILNLLKLFSFIISKTSKEVPNAEQVFDLVFVESLFGILNEDHQNVKIYKACVESIICFNFQQKSTNWILEKIRRQDLDVVSFGELLILYLNKVKDRSLKFLALIFLEQLFSDKNANSHSFFYDNDLVVLVDLIIRELNNLVLEEKTIIKQFLKVLFFILKSSVYKSNDRNSDIISTCESIVQKEEEIKSLKKNAKKILELFKTN
;
A
#
# COMPACT_ATOMS: atom_id res chain seq x y z
N MET A 1 0.42 17.79 -12.06
CA MET A 1 -0.61 17.30 -13.00
C MET A 1 -0.03 16.26 -13.93
N GLU A 2 0.99 16.56 -14.74
CA GLU A 2 1.60 15.60 -15.68
C GLU A 2 2.28 14.38 -15.00
N LYS A 3 3.07 14.60 -13.94
CA LYS A 3 3.72 13.50 -13.18
C LYS A 3 2.73 12.56 -12.48
N THR A 4 1.59 13.09 -12.04
CA THR A 4 0.54 12.34 -11.34
C THR A 4 -0.26 11.45 -12.30
N GLU A 5 -0.45 11.88 -13.55
CA GLU A 5 -1.08 11.06 -14.59
C GLU A 5 -0.16 9.92 -15.06
N GLU A 6 1.13 10.20 -15.29
CA GLU A 6 2.12 9.19 -15.67
C GLU A 6 2.30 8.13 -14.56
N LEU A 7 2.34 8.53 -13.29
CA LEU A 7 2.37 7.62 -12.14
C LEU A 7 1.07 6.81 -11.99
N SER A 8 -0.07 7.41 -12.31
CA SER A 8 -1.37 6.74 -12.25
C SER A 8 -1.51 5.65 -13.32
N GLU A 9 -1.06 5.92 -14.54
CA GLU A 9 -1.03 4.93 -15.62
C GLU A 9 -0.06 3.77 -15.29
N LEU A 10 1.06 4.08 -14.63
CA LEU A 10 2.05 3.11 -14.19
C LEU A 10 1.51 2.18 -13.08
N LEU A 11 0.79 2.73 -12.10
CA LEU A 11 0.13 1.95 -11.06
C LEU A 11 -0.96 1.03 -11.64
N PHE A 12 -1.68 1.51 -12.66
CA PHE A 12 -2.66 0.71 -13.37
C PHE A 12 -2.01 -0.48 -14.10
N LYS A 13 -0.85 -0.28 -14.75
CA LYS A 13 -0.08 -1.37 -15.40
C LYS A 13 0.40 -2.42 -14.39
N LEU A 14 1.00 -1.98 -13.27
CA LEU A 14 1.43 -2.87 -12.19
C LEU A 14 0.25 -3.63 -11.55
N GLN A 15 -0.94 -3.04 -11.57
CA GLN A 15 -2.15 -3.70 -11.07
C GLN A 15 -2.65 -4.80 -12.02
N ILE A 16 -2.61 -4.57 -13.34
CA ILE A 16 -2.94 -5.60 -14.34
C ILE A 16 -1.99 -6.79 -14.21
N GLU A 17 -0.68 -6.52 -14.04
CA GLU A 17 0.33 -7.56 -13.86
C GLU A 17 0.08 -8.40 -12.59
N ASN A 18 -0.36 -7.77 -11.48
CA ASN A 18 -0.77 -8.49 -10.28
C ASN A 18 -2.01 -9.37 -10.51
N GLU A 19 -2.98 -8.93 -11.31
CA GLU A 19 -4.21 -9.69 -11.58
C GLU A 19 -3.91 -10.93 -12.45
N ASN A 20 -3.04 -10.78 -13.46
CA ASN A 20 -2.62 -11.88 -14.32
C ASN A 20 -1.80 -12.96 -13.58
N GLU A 21 -0.96 -12.59 -12.61
CA GLU A 21 -0.21 -13.58 -11.83
C GLU A 21 -1.09 -14.36 -10.84
N ASN A 22 -2.10 -13.71 -10.27
CA ASN A 22 -3.06 -14.41 -9.41
C ASN A 22 -3.96 -15.35 -10.24
N GLU A 23 -4.25 -15.06 -11.51
CA GLU A 23 -4.95 -15.99 -12.41
C GLU A 23 -4.09 -17.22 -12.75
N ILE A 24 -2.79 -17.05 -12.99
CA ILE A 24 -1.86 -18.15 -13.27
C ILE A 24 -1.60 -19.02 -12.03
N GLU A 25 -1.52 -18.44 -10.82
CA GLU A 25 -1.43 -19.23 -9.58
C GLU A 25 -2.72 -20.03 -9.31
N ASN A 26 -3.90 -19.46 -9.62
CA ASN A 26 -5.19 -20.16 -9.47
C ASN A 26 -5.39 -21.28 -10.52
N GLU A 27 -4.81 -21.19 -11.72
CA GLU A 27 -4.83 -22.28 -12.69
C GLU A 27 -3.91 -23.44 -12.28
N ASN A 28 -2.74 -23.14 -11.69
CA ASN A 28 -1.78 -24.16 -11.24
C ASN A 28 -2.19 -24.87 -9.93
N GLU A 29 -3.05 -24.26 -9.10
CA GLU A 29 -3.62 -24.93 -7.93
C GLU A 29 -4.79 -25.88 -8.30
N ASN A 30 -5.47 -25.67 -9.43
CA ASN A 30 -6.59 -26.51 -9.87
C ASN A 30 -6.15 -27.78 -10.65
N GLU A 31 -4.90 -27.88 -11.09
CA GLU A 31 -4.39 -29.07 -11.80
C GLU A 31 -3.86 -30.18 -10.87
N ASN A 32 -3.80 -29.96 -9.55
CA ASN A 32 -3.25 -30.94 -8.60
C ASN A 32 -4.29 -31.66 -7.70
N GLU A 33 -5.59 -31.51 -7.94
CA GLU A 33 -6.64 -32.18 -7.13
C GLU A 33 -7.56 -33.15 -7.91
N ASN A 34 -7.25 -33.53 -9.15
CA ASN A 34 -8.08 -34.48 -9.92
C ASN A 34 -7.36 -35.79 -10.28
N GLU A 35 -6.85 -36.51 -9.27
CA GLU A 35 -6.66 -37.96 -9.36
C GLU A 35 -7.22 -38.63 -8.09
N ASN A 36 -8.52 -38.90 -8.11
CA ASN A 36 -9.18 -40.11 -7.57
C ASN A 36 -10.66 -39.80 -7.29
N GLU A 37 -11.56 -40.26 -8.17
CA GLU A 37 -12.65 -41.17 -7.80
C GLU A 37 -13.53 -41.48 -9.02
N ASN A 38 -13.47 -42.75 -9.43
CA ASN A 38 -14.37 -43.33 -10.42
C ASN A 38 -15.73 -43.62 -9.77
N GLY A 39 -16.81 -43.22 -10.47
CA GLY A 39 -18.04 -44.02 -10.53
C GLY A 39 -19.31 -43.39 -9.97
N ASN A 40 -20.04 -42.62 -10.79
CA ASN A 40 -21.34 -43.10 -11.29
C ASN A 40 -21.94 -42.15 -12.33
N GLN A 41 -22.38 -42.76 -13.43
CA GLN A 41 -23.13 -42.13 -14.51
C GLN A 41 -24.58 -41.87 -14.10
N ASN A 42 -25.07 -40.67 -14.44
CA ASN A 42 -26.42 -40.32 -14.91
C ASN A 42 -26.39 -38.79 -15.07
N GLY A 43 -26.26 -38.21 -16.26
CA GLY A 43 -27.20 -38.37 -17.37
C GLY A 43 -28.32 -37.33 -17.24
N ASN A 44 -27.99 -36.04 -17.41
CA ASN A 44 -28.92 -35.01 -17.92
C ASN A 44 -28.11 -33.78 -18.35
N GLY A 45 -27.94 -33.63 -19.66
CA GLY A 45 -27.32 -32.47 -20.25
C GLY A 45 -28.19 -31.24 -20.11
N ASN A 46 -27.63 -30.19 -19.53
CA ASN A 46 -27.99 -28.81 -19.85
C ASN A 46 -26.68 -28.08 -20.15
N GLN A 47 -26.47 -27.80 -21.43
CA GLN A 47 -25.50 -26.81 -21.88
C GLN A 47 -25.93 -25.46 -21.31
N ILE A 48 -25.28 -25.02 -20.23
CA ILE A 48 -25.30 -23.63 -19.80
C ILE A 48 -24.03 -23.02 -20.39
N GLY A 49 -24.23 -22.22 -21.43
CA GLY A 49 -23.18 -21.55 -22.16
C GLY A 49 -22.35 -20.64 -21.27
N ASN A 50 -21.07 -20.53 -21.64
CA ASN A 50 -20.14 -19.50 -21.22
C ASN A 50 -20.76 -18.12 -21.44
N GLY A 51 -21.39 -17.57 -20.40
CA GLY A 51 -21.92 -16.22 -20.35
C GLY A 51 -21.09 -15.39 -19.38
N ASN A 52 -20.45 -14.36 -19.91
CA ASN A 52 -19.71 -13.30 -19.22
C ASN A 52 -20.22 -13.00 -17.79
N GLN A 53 -19.37 -13.21 -16.78
CA GLN A 53 -19.66 -12.86 -15.38
C GLN A 53 -19.62 -11.34 -15.08
N ASN A 54 -19.55 -10.48 -16.10
CA ASN A 54 -19.32 -9.04 -15.94
C ASN A 54 -20.56 -8.14 -16.10
N GLU A 55 -21.79 -8.68 -16.09
CA GLU A 55 -22.97 -7.89 -16.49
C GLU A 55 -24.15 -7.92 -15.51
N PHE A 56 -23.93 -7.71 -14.21
CA PHE A 56 -25.05 -7.39 -13.31
C PHE A 56 -24.65 -6.43 -12.17
N ILE A 57 -24.59 -5.13 -12.49
CA ILE A 57 -24.94 -4.08 -11.52
C ILE A 57 -26.00 -3.19 -12.18
N LYS A 58 -27.22 -3.24 -11.67
CA LYS A 58 -28.34 -2.40 -12.14
C LYS A 58 -28.20 -1.01 -11.53
N GLN A 59 -28.77 0.03 -12.17
CA GLN A 59 -28.79 1.40 -11.64
C GLN A 59 -29.22 1.50 -10.16
N ASN A 60 -30.11 0.62 -9.69
CA ASN A 60 -30.53 0.53 -8.29
C ASN A 60 -29.39 0.21 -7.30
N ASP A 61 -28.40 -0.56 -7.71
CA ASP A 61 -27.31 -0.99 -6.82
C ASP A 61 -26.39 0.19 -6.46
N TRP A 62 -26.26 1.16 -7.37
CA TRP A 62 -25.53 2.41 -7.11
C TRP A 62 -26.26 3.34 -6.15
N GLU A 63 -27.59 3.36 -6.22
CA GLU A 63 -28.41 4.11 -5.27
C GLU A 63 -28.36 3.49 -3.87
N ILE A 64 -28.39 2.15 -3.78
CA ILE A 64 -28.18 1.43 -2.52
C ILE A 64 -26.80 1.75 -1.93
N LEU A 65 -25.74 1.74 -2.75
CA LEU A 65 -24.39 2.11 -2.30
C LEU A 65 -24.35 3.56 -1.79
N ARG A 66 -24.94 4.51 -2.51
CA ARG A 66 -25.00 5.91 -2.08
C ARG A 66 -25.75 6.06 -0.76
N ASN A 67 -26.92 5.44 -0.64
CA ASN A 67 -27.71 5.45 0.60
C ASN A 67 -26.94 4.82 1.77
N LEU A 68 -26.19 3.74 1.53
CA LEU A 68 -25.35 3.12 2.55
C LEU A 68 -24.21 4.06 2.98
N ILE A 69 -23.58 4.77 2.05
CA ILE A 69 -22.55 5.77 2.35
C ILE A 69 -23.14 6.97 3.09
N GLU A 70 -24.29 7.48 2.67
CA GLU A 70 -24.99 8.61 3.30
C GLU A 70 -25.38 8.31 4.75
N ASN A 71 -25.80 7.07 5.03
CA ASN A 71 -26.17 6.62 6.38
C ASN A 71 -25.01 5.98 7.16
N PHE A 72 -23.81 5.90 6.57
CA PHE A 72 -22.64 5.35 7.25
C PHE A 72 -22.34 6.13 8.54
N PRO A 73 -22.30 5.48 9.72
CA PRO A 73 -22.06 6.15 10.99
C PRO A 73 -20.67 6.77 11.05
N ILE A 74 -20.52 7.82 11.86
CA ILE A 74 -19.25 8.56 12.02
C ILE A 74 -18.63 8.40 13.42
N SER A 75 -19.28 7.62 14.30
CA SER A 75 -18.91 7.47 15.70
C SER A 75 -18.91 6.01 16.16
N LEU A 76 -17.94 5.64 17.00
CA LEU A 76 -17.84 4.30 17.62
C LEU A 76 -18.41 4.26 19.05
N LYS A 77 -19.12 5.31 19.50
CA LYS A 77 -19.60 5.42 20.89
C LYS A 77 -20.64 4.38 21.30
N THR A 78 -21.51 3.95 20.39
CA THR A 78 -22.58 3.00 20.72
C THR A 78 -22.29 1.61 20.17
N ARG A 79 -22.78 0.57 20.84
CA ARG A 79 -22.66 -0.80 20.33
C ARG A 79 -23.33 -0.95 18.96
N GLU A 80 -24.49 -0.34 18.78
CA GLU A 80 -25.23 -0.33 17.53
C GLU A 80 -24.42 0.31 16.39
N SER A 81 -23.77 1.46 16.64
CA SER A 81 -22.96 2.12 15.62
C SER A 81 -21.75 1.27 15.24
N LYS A 82 -21.10 0.60 16.20
CA LYS A 82 -19.99 -0.34 15.94
C LYS A 82 -20.44 -1.50 15.04
N GLU A 83 -21.60 -2.09 15.32
CA GLU A 83 -22.16 -3.20 14.52
C GLU A 83 -22.51 -2.75 13.10
N ILE A 84 -23.17 -1.59 12.95
CA ILE A 84 -23.50 -1.02 11.64
C ILE A 84 -22.23 -0.72 10.84
N ILE A 85 -21.23 -0.06 11.45
CA ILE A 85 -19.95 0.25 10.79
C ILE A 85 -19.30 -1.04 10.27
N ASN A 86 -19.21 -2.07 11.11
CA ASN A 86 -18.55 -3.32 10.72
C ASN A 86 -19.28 -3.99 9.53
N LEU A 87 -20.61 -4.08 9.59
CA LEU A 87 -21.43 -4.63 8.50
C LEU A 87 -21.28 -3.82 7.21
N SER A 88 -21.34 -2.48 7.29
CA SER A 88 -21.14 -1.61 6.14
C SER A 88 -19.78 -1.81 5.49
N ILE A 89 -18.70 -1.98 6.27
CA ILE A 89 -17.36 -2.25 5.73
C ILE A 89 -17.34 -3.55 4.93
N TYR A 90 -17.94 -4.63 5.45
CA TYR A 90 -18.02 -5.89 4.71
C TYR A 90 -18.78 -5.76 3.39
N ILE A 91 -19.90 -5.01 3.40
CA ILE A 91 -20.68 -4.73 2.19
C ILE A 91 -19.85 -3.94 1.19
N PHE A 92 -19.16 -2.88 1.63
CA PHE A 92 -18.30 -2.09 0.75
C PHE A 92 -17.17 -2.95 0.13
N MET A 93 -16.49 -3.75 0.95
CA MET A 93 -15.43 -4.65 0.46
C MET A 93 -15.97 -5.68 -0.54
N ALA A 94 -17.16 -6.23 -0.33
CA ALA A 94 -17.81 -7.14 -1.27
C ALA A 94 -18.18 -6.45 -2.58
N MET A 95 -18.75 -5.24 -2.51
CA MET A 95 -19.09 -4.44 -3.68
C MET A 95 -17.87 -4.08 -4.53
N ILE A 96 -16.75 -3.74 -3.88
CA ILE A 96 -15.52 -3.44 -4.58
C ILE A 96 -14.99 -4.66 -5.35
N LYS A 97 -15.11 -5.87 -4.77
CA LYS A 97 -14.73 -7.12 -5.46
C LYS A 97 -15.60 -7.39 -6.69
N ILE A 98 -16.90 -7.08 -6.60
CA ILE A 98 -17.85 -7.29 -7.69
C ILE A 98 -17.64 -6.26 -8.80
N ASN A 99 -17.44 -4.99 -8.45
CA ASN A 99 -17.26 -3.93 -9.43
C ASN A 99 -16.33 -2.83 -8.92
N LYS A 100 -15.22 -2.63 -9.65
CA LYS A 100 -14.20 -1.62 -9.38
C LYS A 100 -14.75 -0.19 -9.47
N ASP A 101 -15.81 0.09 -10.23
CA ASP A 101 -16.46 1.40 -10.27
C ASP A 101 -17.12 1.81 -8.95
N SER A 102 -17.42 0.84 -8.08
CA SER A 102 -17.87 1.10 -6.71
C SER A 102 -16.88 1.98 -5.96
N ILE A 103 -15.57 1.83 -6.22
CA ILE A 103 -14.52 2.64 -5.58
C ILE A 103 -14.66 4.11 -5.97
N ASN A 104 -14.97 4.39 -7.24
CA ASN A 104 -15.15 5.78 -7.71
C ASN A 104 -16.33 6.44 -7.01
N ILE A 105 -17.45 5.71 -6.85
CA ILE A 105 -18.62 6.21 -6.12
C ILE A 105 -18.26 6.42 -4.64
N MET A 106 -17.56 5.50 -4.01
CA MET A 106 -17.11 5.64 -2.62
C MET A 106 -16.19 6.86 -2.41
N LYS A 107 -15.25 7.11 -3.33
CA LYS A 107 -14.42 8.33 -3.31
C LYS A 107 -15.27 9.59 -3.45
N SER A 108 -16.22 9.58 -4.39
CA SER A 108 -17.05 10.75 -4.70
C SER A 108 -18.10 11.11 -3.66
N ASN A 109 -18.47 10.20 -2.76
CA ASN A 109 -19.59 10.40 -1.82
C ASN A 109 -19.11 10.53 -0.36
N ASN A 110 -18.00 11.22 -0.11
CA ASN A 110 -17.53 11.55 1.26
C ASN A 110 -17.27 10.35 2.19
N LEU A 111 -17.26 9.09 1.72
CA LEU A 111 -16.99 7.94 2.57
C LEU A 111 -15.62 8.05 3.25
N VAL A 112 -14.61 8.53 2.52
CA VAL A 112 -13.26 8.75 3.05
C VAL A 112 -13.26 9.81 4.16
N LEU A 113 -14.06 10.88 4.04
CA LEU A 113 -14.23 11.88 5.10
C LEU A 113 -14.89 11.30 6.33
N LYS A 114 -15.90 10.45 6.17
CA LYS A 114 -16.57 9.77 7.29
C LYS A 114 -15.64 8.80 8.00
N ILE A 115 -14.86 8.02 7.26
CA ILE A 115 -13.83 7.13 7.81
C ILE A 115 -12.80 7.95 8.62
N LYS A 116 -12.35 9.08 8.09
CA LYS A 116 -11.49 10.01 8.83
C LYS A 116 -12.15 10.46 10.15
N GLN A 117 -13.42 10.87 10.13
CA GLN A 117 -14.12 11.32 11.33
C GLN A 117 -14.16 10.22 12.40
N ILE A 118 -14.40 8.97 12.01
CA ILE A 118 -14.33 7.83 12.93
C ILE A 118 -12.94 7.71 13.57
N PHE A 119 -11.87 7.83 12.77
CA PHE A 119 -10.51 7.75 13.30
C PHE A 119 -10.16 8.91 14.24
N ILE A 120 -10.69 10.11 13.99
CA ILE A 120 -10.49 11.26 14.87
C ILE A 120 -11.28 11.09 16.17
N GLU A 121 -12.57 10.75 16.09
CA GLU A 121 -13.40 10.50 17.28
C GLU A 121 -12.86 9.35 18.15
N LYS A 122 -12.22 8.35 17.53
CA LYS A 122 -11.52 7.28 18.25
C LYS A 122 -10.53 7.83 19.28
N ILE A 123 -9.77 8.87 18.96
CA ILE A 123 -8.73 9.41 19.85
C ILE A 123 -9.35 9.89 21.18
N GLU A 124 -10.61 10.31 21.16
CA GLU A 124 -11.28 10.95 22.29
C GLU A 124 -11.96 9.94 23.24
N ASP A 125 -12.21 8.71 22.81
CA ASP A 125 -13.00 7.72 23.57
C ASP A 125 -12.12 6.54 24.04
N GLN A 126 -11.56 6.66 25.24
CA GLN A 126 -10.64 5.67 25.83
C GLN A 126 -11.34 4.49 26.52
N GLU A 127 -12.68 4.44 26.55
CA GLU A 127 -13.37 3.60 27.54
C GLU A 127 -13.44 2.10 27.20
N ILE A 128 -13.24 1.65 25.95
CA ILE A 128 -13.26 0.19 25.65
C ILE A 128 -12.28 -0.20 24.53
N LYS A 129 -11.11 -0.72 24.91
CA LYS A 129 -10.14 -1.40 24.04
C LYS A 129 -10.36 -2.93 24.07
N ASP A 130 -11.40 -3.41 23.41
CA ASP A 130 -11.66 -4.85 23.25
C ASP A 130 -11.29 -5.36 21.85
N LYS A 131 -11.25 -6.68 21.68
CA LYS A 131 -10.93 -7.31 20.39
C LYS A 131 -11.87 -6.88 19.27
N PHE A 132 -13.15 -6.65 19.57
CA PHE A 132 -14.14 -6.25 18.58
C PHE A 132 -13.84 -4.86 18.02
N TYR A 133 -13.39 -3.96 18.89
CA TYR A 133 -12.91 -2.64 18.49
C TYR A 133 -11.69 -2.72 17.55
N ASP A 134 -10.69 -3.53 17.90
CA ASP A 134 -9.50 -3.76 17.06
C ASP A 134 -9.88 -4.27 15.66
N ASP A 135 -10.85 -5.18 15.57
CA ASP A 135 -11.32 -5.72 14.29
C ASP A 135 -12.00 -4.64 13.42
N ILE A 136 -12.76 -3.71 14.02
CA ILE A 136 -13.34 -2.58 13.30
C ILE A 136 -12.25 -1.65 12.78
N ILE A 137 -11.28 -1.28 13.62
CA ILE A 137 -10.16 -0.42 13.22
C ILE A 137 -9.36 -1.05 12.08
N LEU A 138 -9.05 -2.35 12.21
CA LEU A 138 -8.38 -3.11 11.16
C LEU A 138 -9.16 -3.06 9.84
N ASN A 139 -10.49 -3.25 9.89
CA ASN A 139 -11.34 -3.27 8.72
C ASN A 139 -11.47 -1.87 8.09
N LEU A 140 -11.55 -0.80 8.90
CA LEU A 140 -11.54 0.59 8.42
C LEU A 140 -10.22 0.93 7.73
N LEU A 141 -9.07 0.58 8.32
CA LEU A 141 -7.75 0.83 7.74
C LEU A 141 -7.59 0.11 6.39
N LYS A 142 -8.05 -1.14 6.31
CA LYS A 142 -8.06 -1.91 5.06
C LYS A 142 -8.95 -1.28 4.01
N LEU A 143 -10.19 -0.93 4.36
CA LEU A 143 -11.12 -0.29 3.44
C LEU A 143 -10.56 1.03 2.92
N PHE A 144 -10.02 1.85 3.82
CA PHE A 144 -9.35 3.10 3.47
C PHE A 144 -8.20 2.85 2.50
N SER A 145 -7.23 2.00 2.86
CA SER A 145 -6.07 1.68 2.02
C SER A 145 -6.50 1.15 0.65
N PHE A 146 -7.52 0.31 0.61
CA PHE A 146 -8.04 -0.27 -0.62
C PHE A 146 -8.69 0.79 -1.52
N ILE A 147 -9.55 1.65 -0.96
CA ILE A 147 -10.18 2.75 -1.70
C ILE A 147 -9.09 3.66 -2.28
N ILE A 148 -8.08 4.01 -1.49
CA ILE A 148 -7.02 4.92 -1.92
C ILE A 148 -6.10 4.29 -2.97
N SER A 149 -5.67 3.04 -2.76
CA SER A 149 -4.65 2.40 -3.60
C SER A 149 -5.17 1.92 -4.96
N LYS A 150 -6.45 1.53 -5.06
CA LYS A 150 -6.97 0.81 -6.24
C LYS A 150 -7.60 1.68 -7.33
N THR A 151 -7.55 3.01 -7.23
CA THR A 151 -7.91 3.88 -8.36
C THR A 151 -7.00 5.10 -8.50
N SER A 152 -6.70 5.44 -9.76
CA SER A 152 -5.97 6.65 -10.18
C SER A 152 -6.72 7.95 -9.90
N LYS A 153 -8.05 7.88 -9.73
CA LYS A 153 -8.86 9.05 -9.44
C LYS A 153 -8.57 9.55 -8.04
N GLU A 154 -8.26 10.83 -7.97
CA GLU A 154 -8.02 11.54 -6.72
C GLU A 154 -9.26 11.52 -5.84
N VAL A 155 -9.06 11.55 -4.53
CA VAL A 155 -10.16 11.75 -3.60
C VAL A 155 -10.62 13.21 -3.70
N PRO A 156 -11.91 13.48 -3.98
CA PRO A 156 -12.44 14.84 -3.94
C PRO A 156 -12.19 15.48 -2.58
N ASN A 157 -11.83 16.77 -2.57
CA ASN A 157 -11.45 17.49 -1.34
C ASN A 157 -10.31 16.80 -0.57
N ALA A 158 -9.37 16.17 -1.29
CA ALA A 158 -8.19 15.51 -0.71
C ALA A 158 -7.48 16.35 0.36
N GLU A 159 -7.37 17.66 0.20
CA GLU A 159 -6.71 18.54 1.19
C GLU A 159 -7.47 18.62 2.52
N GLN A 160 -8.81 18.48 2.50
CA GLN A 160 -9.63 18.43 3.72
C GLN A 160 -9.61 17.05 4.37
N VAL A 161 -9.45 15.99 3.57
CA VAL A 161 -9.33 14.62 4.08
C VAL A 161 -7.93 14.43 4.68
N PHE A 162 -6.91 14.77 3.91
CA PHE A 162 -5.52 14.42 4.19
C PHE A 162 -4.79 15.59 4.85
N ASP A 163 -5.19 15.92 6.08
CA ASP A 163 -4.58 16.98 6.89
C ASP A 163 -3.75 16.42 8.05
N LEU A 164 -3.15 17.34 8.83
CA LEU A 164 -2.33 17.01 9.98
C LEU A 164 -3.08 16.22 11.06
N VAL A 165 -4.36 16.54 11.30
CA VAL A 165 -5.18 15.88 12.32
C VAL A 165 -5.37 14.40 11.97
N PHE A 166 -5.59 14.09 10.70
CA PHE A 166 -5.72 12.69 10.28
C PHE A 166 -4.37 11.95 10.34
N VAL A 167 -3.25 12.62 10.06
CA VAL A 167 -1.92 12.04 10.27
C VAL A 167 -1.71 11.70 11.76
N GLU A 168 -2.06 12.60 12.66
CA GLU A 168 -1.96 12.38 14.11
C GLU A 168 -2.82 11.21 14.58
N SER A 169 -4.01 11.02 14.02
CA SER A 169 -4.84 9.86 14.36
C SER A 169 -4.23 8.54 13.91
N LEU A 170 -3.68 8.46 12.69
CA LEU A 170 -3.04 7.24 12.19
C LEU A 170 -1.80 6.88 13.02
N PHE A 171 -0.97 7.86 13.39
CA PHE A 171 0.17 7.61 14.27
C PHE A 171 -0.27 7.31 15.72
N GLY A 172 -1.37 7.89 16.19
CA GLY A 172 -1.99 7.53 17.46
C GLY A 172 -2.38 6.04 17.50
N ILE A 173 -2.97 5.52 16.43
CA ILE A 173 -3.27 4.09 16.29
C ILE A 173 -1.98 3.26 16.33
N LEU A 174 -0.91 3.66 15.63
CA LEU A 174 0.35 2.92 15.67
C LEU A 174 0.98 2.85 17.07
N ASN A 175 0.78 3.87 17.88
CA ASN A 175 1.35 3.97 19.22
C ASN A 175 0.49 3.28 20.30
N GLU A 176 -0.70 2.79 19.94
CA GLU A 176 -1.54 2.02 20.84
C GLU A 176 -1.11 0.54 20.91
N ASP A 177 -1.25 -0.03 22.10
CA ASP A 177 -1.17 -1.48 22.28
C ASP A 177 -2.44 -2.13 21.72
N HIS A 178 -2.27 -2.87 20.64
CA HIS A 178 -3.33 -3.62 19.98
C HIS A 178 -3.22 -5.11 20.26
N GLN A 179 -4.36 -5.74 20.54
CA GLN A 179 -4.43 -7.21 20.61
C GLN A 179 -4.28 -7.81 19.22
N ASN A 180 -4.82 -7.12 18.20
CA ASN A 180 -4.72 -7.55 16.81
C ASN A 180 -3.50 -6.94 16.12
N VAL A 181 -2.39 -7.67 16.11
CA VAL A 181 -1.13 -7.25 15.45
C VAL A 181 -1.25 -6.92 13.95
N LYS A 182 -2.34 -7.34 13.29
CA LYS A 182 -2.58 -6.99 11.88
C LYS A 182 -2.87 -5.50 11.69
N ILE A 183 -3.26 -4.78 12.76
CA ILE A 183 -3.51 -3.33 12.73
C ILE A 183 -2.25 -2.58 12.33
N TYR A 184 -1.09 -2.92 12.90
CA TYR A 184 0.17 -2.26 12.56
C TYR A 184 0.47 -2.33 11.05
N LYS A 185 0.28 -3.51 10.44
CA LYS A 185 0.43 -3.68 8.99
C LYS A 185 -0.55 -2.79 8.21
N ALA A 186 -1.84 -2.83 8.56
CA ALA A 186 -2.87 -2.07 7.87
C ALA A 186 -2.71 -0.55 8.04
N CYS A 187 -2.16 -0.12 9.18
CA CYS A 187 -1.89 1.28 9.46
C CYS A 187 -0.67 1.77 8.65
N VAL A 188 0.40 0.98 8.56
CA VAL A 188 1.54 1.27 7.67
C VAL A 188 1.07 1.41 6.23
N GLU A 189 0.26 0.46 5.75
CA GLU A 189 -0.34 0.52 4.41
C GLU A 189 -1.18 1.78 4.21
N SER A 190 -1.99 2.15 5.21
CA SER A 190 -2.82 3.36 5.16
C SER A 190 -1.98 4.63 5.05
N ILE A 191 -0.89 4.72 5.83
CA ILE A 191 0.05 5.85 5.80
C ILE A 191 0.73 5.95 4.43
N ILE A 192 1.17 4.83 3.86
CA ILE A 192 1.76 4.78 2.51
C ILE A 192 0.75 5.26 1.46
N CYS A 193 -0.49 4.76 1.51
CA CYS A 193 -1.56 5.14 0.58
C CYS A 193 -1.92 6.61 0.72
N PHE A 194 -2.02 7.10 1.95
CA PHE A 194 -2.28 8.50 2.27
C PHE A 194 -1.19 9.41 1.72
N ASN A 195 0.08 9.06 1.95
CA ASN A 195 1.23 9.81 1.47
C ASN A 195 1.18 10.03 -0.05
N PHE A 196 0.79 8.99 -0.79
CA PHE A 196 0.65 9.05 -2.24
C PHE A 196 -0.39 10.07 -2.71
N GLN A 197 -1.45 10.32 -1.93
CA GLN A 197 -2.51 11.27 -2.29
C GLN A 197 -2.16 12.73 -1.97
N GLN A 198 -1.02 13.02 -1.33
CA GLN A 198 -0.66 14.38 -0.93
C GLN A 198 0.00 15.16 -2.08
N LYS A 199 -0.59 16.30 -2.44
CA LYS A 199 -0.17 17.10 -3.61
C LYS A 199 0.71 18.29 -3.28
N SER A 200 0.30 19.07 -2.29
CA SER A 200 0.89 20.37 -1.96
C SER A 200 1.80 20.23 -0.75
N THR A 201 1.19 20.02 0.41
CA THR A 201 1.88 19.76 1.67
C THR A 201 1.81 18.28 1.99
N ASN A 202 2.99 17.67 2.14
CA ASN A 202 3.06 16.31 2.65
C ASN A 202 3.04 16.35 4.18
N TRP A 203 1.84 16.23 4.77
CA TRP A 203 1.65 16.30 6.22
C TRP A 203 2.31 15.16 6.97
N ILE A 204 2.51 14.00 6.35
CA ILE A 204 3.30 12.93 6.98
C ILE A 204 4.74 13.42 7.14
N LEU A 205 5.41 13.79 6.04
CA LEU A 205 6.77 14.31 6.09
C LEU A 205 6.88 15.53 7.00
N GLU A 206 5.88 16.41 7.01
CA GLU A 206 5.92 17.58 7.88
C GLU A 206 5.82 17.23 9.36
N LYS A 207 5.00 16.25 9.73
CA LYS A 207 4.96 15.70 11.08
C LYS A 207 6.31 15.05 11.45
N ILE A 208 6.94 14.35 10.49
CA ILE A 208 8.30 13.79 10.64
C ILE A 208 9.34 14.87 10.90
N ARG A 209 9.33 15.95 10.11
CA ARG A 209 10.28 17.07 10.25
C ARG A 209 10.23 17.72 11.63
N ARG A 210 9.03 17.84 12.19
CA ARG A 210 8.82 18.44 13.52
C ARG A 210 9.32 17.57 14.67
N GLN A 211 9.64 16.30 14.40
CA GLN A 211 9.99 15.30 15.42
C GLN A 211 8.90 15.13 16.48
N ASP A 212 7.66 15.52 16.16
CA ASP A 212 6.48 15.36 17.03
C ASP A 212 5.94 13.92 16.99
N LEU A 213 6.82 12.95 16.72
CA LEU A 213 6.48 11.55 16.51
C LEU A 213 7.26 10.69 17.49
N ASP A 214 6.54 10.19 18.48
CA ASP A 214 7.01 9.14 19.38
C ASP A 214 6.80 7.78 18.69
N VAL A 215 7.38 7.61 17.49
CA VAL A 215 7.10 6.47 16.61
C VAL A 215 8.38 5.74 16.25
N VAL A 216 9.15 5.48 17.29
CA VAL A 216 10.45 4.79 17.24
C VAL A 216 10.38 3.49 16.40
N SER A 217 9.22 2.86 16.31
CA SER A 217 9.03 1.59 15.60
C SER A 217 8.46 1.70 14.17
N PHE A 218 8.11 2.87 13.63
CA PHE A 218 7.52 2.92 12.29
C PHE A 218 8.52 2.51 11.20
N GLY A 219 9.79 2.90 11.30
CA GLY A 219 10.81 2.47 10.34
C GLY A 219 10.96 0.96 10.31
N GLU A 220 11.01 0.31 11.49
CA GLU A 220 11.04 -1.14 11.63
C GLU A 220 9.79 -1.79 11.00
N LEU A 221 8.60 -1.26 11.31
CA LEU A 221 7.33 -1.74 10.76
C LEU A 221 7.26 -1.56 9.23
N LEU A 222 7.81 -0.48 8.69
CA LEU A 222 7.88 -0.21 7.26
C LEU A 222 8.83 -1.18 6.55
N ILE A 223 9.98 -1.50 7.13
CA ILE A 223 10.90 -2.52 6.61
C ILE A 223 10.23 -3.89 6.64
N LEU A 224 9.58 -4.24 7.76
CA LEU A 224 8.86 -5.50 7.90
C LEU A 224 7.71 -5.60 6.89
N TYR A 225 6.99 -4.50 6.65
CA TYR A 225 5.95 -4.40 5.64
C TYR A 225 6.53 -4.63 4.24
N LEU A 226 7.60 -3.92 3.87
CA LEU A 226 8.24 -4.03 2.57
C LEU A 226 8.75 -5.46 2.29
N ASN A 227 9.24 -6.15 3.33
CA ASN A 227 9.69 -7.54 3.24
C ASN A 227 8.55 -8.54 3.00
N LYS A 228 7.31 -8.19 3.36
CA LYS A 228 6.14 -9.11 3.33
C LYS A 228 5.08 -8.75 2.30
N VAL A 229 5.13 -7.54 1.73
CA VAL A 229 4.12 -7.08 0.78
C VAL A 229 4.25 -7.84 -0.55
N LYS A 230 3.18 -8.52 -0.94
CA LYS A 230 3.08 -9.25 -2.22
C LYS A 230 2.52 -8.38 -3.34
N ASP A 231 1.56 -7.51 -3.04
CA ASP A 231 0.96 -6.61 -4.02
C ASP A 231 2.00 -5.63 -4.57
N ARG A 232 2.33 -5.74 -5.88
CA ARG A 232 3.34 -4.90 -6.52
C ARG A 232 3.02 -3.41 -6.49
N SER A 233 1.74 -3.03 -6.60
CA SER A 233 1.33 -1.63 -6.58
C SER A 233 1.61 -1.03 -5.20
N LEU A 234 1.25 -1.75 -4.13
CA LEU A 234 1.55 -1.34 -2.76
C LEU A 234 3.05 -1.35 -2.44
N LYS A 235 3.80 -2.35 -2.93
CA LYS A 235 5.26 -2.39 -2.82
C LYS A 235 5.88 -1.15 -3.48
N PHE A 236 5.43 -0.81 -4.68
CA PHE A 236 5.89 0.37 -5.41
C PHE A 236 5.55 1.67 -4.67
N LEU A 237 4.35 1.82 -4.11
CA LEU A 237 3.98 2.96 -3.28
C LEU A 237 4.85 3.09 -2.03
N ALA A 238 5.20 1.97 -1.38
CA ALA A 238 6.12 1.96 -0.24
C ALA A 238 7.52 2.44 -0.65
N LEU A 239 8.00 2.06 -1.83
CA LEU A 239 9.27 2.56 -2.36
C LEU A 239 9.22 4.03 -2.77
N ILE A 240 8.08 4.54 -3.23
CA ILE A 240 7.89 5.99 -3.43
C ILE A 240 7.97 6.72 -2.09
N PHE A 241 7.32 6.19 -1.05
CA PHE A 241 7.38 6.76 0.29
C PHE A 241 8.83 6.84 0.79
N LEU A 242 9.60 5.75 0.68
CA LEU A 242 11.02 5.73 1.04
C LEU A 242 11.85 6.71 0.19
N GLU A 243 11.62 6.80 -1.13
CA GLU A 243 12.29 7.78 -1.99
C GLU A 243 12.07 9.20 -1.47
N GLN A 244 10.82 9.55 -1.13
CA GLN A 244 10.48 10.88 -0.60
C GLN A 244 11.13 11.13 0.77
N LEU A 245 11.08 10.15 1.66
CA LEU A 245 11.66 10.25 3.01
C LEU A 245 13.17 10.47 2.99
N PHE A 246 13.92 9.78 2.12
CA PHE A 246 15.38 9.92 2.03
C PHE A 246 15.84 11.05 1.10
N SER A 247 15.02 11.49 0.14
CA SER A 247 15.36 12.61 -0.73
C SER A 247 15.06 13.99 -0.11
N ASP A 248 14.17 14.03 0.89
CA ASP A 248 13.84 15.24 1.62
C ASP A 248 14.98 15.62 2.59
N LYS A 249 15.71 16.69 2.23
CA LYS A 249 16.84 17.20 3.03
C LYS A 249 16.43 17.74 4.40
N ASN A 250 15.16 18.11 4.56
CA ASN A 250 14.64 18.67 5.79
C ASN A 250 14.00 17.59 6.67
N ALA A 251 13.61 16.45 6.09
CA ALA A 251 13.14 15.31 6.86
C ALA A 251 14.30 14.78 7.71
N ASN A 252 14.09 14.69 9.02
CA ASN A 252 15.02 14.00 9.90
C ASN A 252 14.82 12.49 9.74
N SER A 253 15.17 11.93 8.57
CA SER A 253 15.05 10.49 8.28
C SER A 253 15.76 9.59 9.30
N HIS A 254 16.70 10.15 10.07
CA HIS A 254 17.40 9.49 11.17
C HIS A 254 16.46 9.22 12.37
N SER A 255 15.33 9.93 12.47
CA SER A 255 14.33 9.71 13.52
C SER A 255 13.48 8.47 13.28
N PHE A 256 13.52 7.89 12.06
CA PHE A 256 12.73 6.72 11.69
C PHE A 256 13.53 5.43 11.66
N PHE A 257 14.81 5.52 11.29
CA PHE A 257 15.65 4.35 11.11
C PHE A 257 16.89 4.48 11.97
N TYR A 258 17.13 3.47 12.80
CA TYR A 258 18.42 3.29 13.42
C TYR A 258 19.46 2.84 12.38
N ASP A 259 20.74 2.97 12.72
CA ASP A 259 21.83 2.53 11.84
C ASP A 259 21.67 1.07 11.40
N ASN A 260 21.22 0.20 12.33
CA ASN A 260 20.95 -1.21 12.04
C ASN A 260 19.78 -1.42 11.06
N ASP A 261 18.71 -0.64 11.19
CA ASP A 261 17.56 -0.73 10.30
C ASP A 261 17.92 -0.37 8.86
N LEU A 262 18.80 0.62 8.69
CA LEU A 262 19.29 1.00 7.37
C LEU A 262 20.11 -0.10 6.72
N VAL A 263 20.95 -0.80 7.49
CA VAL A 263 21.68 -1.98 6.98
C VAL A 263 20.70 -3.07 6.55
N VAL A 264 19.68 -3.37 7.36
CA VAL A 264 18.64 -4.35 7.02
C VAL A 264 17.84 -3.93 5.78
N LEU A 265 17.52 -2.64 5.65
CA LEU A 265 16.83 -2.10 4.48
C LEU A 265 17.69 -2.20 3.21
N VAL A 266 18.98 -1.89 3.31
CA VAL A 266 19.92 -2.05 2.19
C VAL A 266 20.04 -3.53 1.78
N ASP A 267 20.15 -4.44 2.74
CA ASP A 267 20.18 -5.89 2.49
C ASP A 267 18.92 -6.36 1.77
N LEU A 268 17.76 -5.90 2.22
CA LEU A 268 16.49 -6.16 1.57
C LEU A 268 16.51 -5.65 0.11
N ILE A 269 16.93 -4.41 -0.11
CA ILE A 269 16.96 -3.81 -1.45
C ILE A 269 17.89 -4.58 -2.39
N ILE A 270 19.10 -4.94 -1.94
CA ILE A 270 20.07 -5.72 -2.74
C ILE A 270 19.46 -7.08 -3.11
N ARG A 271 18.86 -7.77 -2.14
CA ARG A 271 18.23 -9.07 -2.38
C ARG A 271 17.09 -8.97 -3.39
N GLU A 272 16.20 -7.98 -3.26
CA GLU A 272 15.12 -7.77 -4.23
C GLU A 272 15.69 -7.46 -5.62
N LEU A 273 16.68 -6.57 -5.74
CA LEU A 273 17.30 -6.23 -7.03
C LEU A 273 17.95 -7.42 -7.73
N ASN A 274 18.51 -8.37 -6.97
CA ASN A 274 19.11 -9.59 -7.53
C ASN A 274 18.06 -10.62 -7.96
N ASN A 275 16.89 -10.65 -7.29
CA ASN A 275 15.83 -11.62 -7.56
C ASN A 275 14.84 -11.15 -8.64
N LEU A 276 14.71 -9.84 -8.84
CA LEU A 276 13.76 -9.28 -9.80
C LEU A 276 14.18 -9.54 -11.24
N VAL A 277 13.22 -9.96 -12.06
CA VAL A 277 13.41 -10.21 -13.49
C VAL A 277 13.41 -8.89 -14.26
N LEU A 278 14.07 -8.85 -15.43
CA LEU A 278 14.26 -7.61 -16.19
C LEU A 278 12.95 -7.00 -16.70
N GLU A 279 11.88 -7.76 -16.78
CA GLU A 279 10.53 -7.33 -17.15
C GLU A 279 9.97 -6.36 -16.10
N GLU A 280 10.40 -6.45 -14.83
CA GLU A 280 9.99 -5.57 -13.74
C GLU A 280 10.78 -4.23 -13.71
N LYS A 281 11.05 -3.66 -14.91
CA LYS A 281 11.89 -2.46 -15.11
C LYS A 281 11.51 -1.31 -14.18
N THR A 282 10.22 -1.13 -13.97
CA THR A 282 9.66 -0.03 -13.16
C THR A 282 10.01 -0.17 -11.68
N ILE A 283 9.82 -1.36 -11.09
CA ILE A 283 10.08 -1.57 -9.68
C ILE A 283 11.59 -1.58 -9.40
N ILE A 284 12.39 -2.17 -10.30
CA ILE A 284 13.86 -2.14 -10.24
C ILE A 284 14.35 -0.68 -10.25
N LYS A 285 13.80 0.16 -11.14
CA LYS A 285 14.15 1.58 -11.22
C LYS A 285 13.90 2.28 -9.88
N GLN A 286 12.79 1.94 -9.24
CA GLN A 286 12.38 2.55 -7.99
C GLN A 286 13.25 2.07 -6.82
N PHE A 287 13.58 0.78 -6.74
CA PHE A 287 14.57 0.26 -5.80
C PHE A 287 15.93 0.95 -5.94
N LEU A 288 16.44 1.11 -7.17
CA LEU A 288 17.71 1.81 -7.42
C LEU A 288 17.66 3.29 -6.99
N LYS A 289 16.52 3.97 -7.16
CA LYS A 289 16.37 5.36 -6.68
C LYS A 289 16.43 5.41 -5.15
N VAL A 290 15.71 4.53 -4.47
CA VAL A 290 15.71 4.45 -3.00
C VAL A 290 17.13 4.17 -2.51
N LEU A 291 17.80 3.16 -3.08
CA LEU A 291 19.20 2.85 -2.75
C LEU A 291 20.12 4.05 -2.94
N PHE A 292 20.01 4.76 -4.08
CA PHE A 292 20.79 5.96 -4.33
C PHE A 292 20.57 7.04 -3.25
N PHE A 293 19.32 7.29 -2.85
CA PHE A 293 19.04 8.30 -1.82
C PHE A 293 19.49 7.87 -0.42
N ILE A 294 19.39 6.59 -0.07
CA ILE A 294 19.94 6.05 1.19
C ILE A 294 21.45 6.27 1.23
N LEU A 295 22.18 5.86 0.17
CA LEU A 295 23.65 5.98 0.12
C LEU A 295 24.14 7.42 0.10
N LYS A 296 23.34 8.34 -0.43
CA LYS A 296 23.65 9.78 -0.41
C LYS A 296 23.31 10.44 0.92
N SER A 297 22.42 9.83 1.71
CA SER A 297 22.04 10.37 3.01
C SER A 297 23.22 10.31 3.98
N SER A 298 23.30 11.27 4.90
CA SER A 298 24.33 11.27 5.96
C SER A 298 24.10 10.17 7.02
N VAL A 299 22.95 9.48 6.95
CA VAL A 299 22.54 8.49 7.96
C VAL A 299 23.24 7.16 7.74
N TYR A 300 23.40 6.75 6.48
CA TYR A 300 23.99 5.47 6.15
C TYR A 300 25.52 5.54 6.24
N LYS A 301 26.10 4.82 7.20
CA LYS A 301 27.55 4.85 7.49
C LYS A 301 28.25 3.51 7.30
N SER A 302 27.50 2.45 6.99
CA SER A 302 28.08 1.10 6.87
C SER A 302 28.79 0.91 5.53
N ASN A 303 30.01 0.37 5.59
CA ASN A 303 30.77 -0.02 4.40
C ASN A 303 30.66 -1.52 4.09
N ASP A 304 30.04 -2.31 4.97
CA ASP A 304 30.08 -3.78 4.94
C ASP A 304 29.32 -4.38 3.76
N ARG A 305 28.48 -3.59 3.08
CA ARG A 305 27.71 -3.99 1.90
C ARG A 305 28.19 -3.36 0.60
N ASN A 306 29.28 -2.60 0.61
CA ASN A 306 29.76 -1.89 -0.58
C ASN A 306 30.08 -2.85 -1.73
N SER A 307 30.70 -3.99 -1.44
CA SER A 307 31.00 -5.02 -2.45
C SER A 307 29.74 -5.56 -3.11
N ASP A 308 28.71 -5.85 -2.31
CA ASP A 308 27.45 -6.42 -2.78
C ASP A 308 26.66 -5.39 -3.60
N ILE A 309 26.63 -4.14 -3.14
CA ILE A 309 26.02 -3.01 -3.88
C ILE A 309 26.69 -2.83 -5.24
N ILE A 310 28.02 -2.82 -5.27
CA ILE A 310 28.81 -2.65 -6.50
C ILE A 310 28.51 -3.81 -7.45
N SER A 311 28.62 -5.06 -6.98
CA SER A 311 28.35 -6.26 -7.77
C SER A 311 26.93 -6.27 -8.36
N THR A 312 25.91 -5.98 -7.55
CA THR A 312 24.52 -5.87 -8.01
C THR A 312 24.37 -4.77 -9.06
N CYS A 313 24.94 -3.58 -8.84
CA CYS A 313 24.87 -2.49 -9.82
C CYS A 313 25.60 -2.81 -11.13
N GLU A 314 26.77 -3.44 -11.07
CA GLU A 314 27.53 -3.88 -12.24
C GLU A 314 26.74 -4.91 -13.04
N SER A 315 26.13 -5.90 -12.38
CA SER A 315 25.27 -6.89 -13.05
C SER A 315 24.12 -6.21 -13.81
N ILE A 316 23.48 -5.20 -13.23
CA ILE A 316 22.39 -4.45 -13.86
C ILE A 316 22.88 -3.63 -15.06
N VAL A 317 24.09 -3.09 -14.99
CA VAL A 317 24.70 -2.35 -16.11
C VAL A 317 25.05 -3.28 -17.28
N GLN A 318 25.48 -4.51 -16.96
CA GLN A 318 25.87 -5.54 -17.93
C GLN A 318 24.68 -6.22 -18.61
N LYS A 319 23.50 -6.28 -17.98
CA LYS A 319 22.25 -6.76 -18.60
C LYS A 319 21.92 -5.96 -19.89
N GLU A 320 21.19 -6.56 -20.84
CA GLU A 320 20.98 -6.08 -22.23
C GLU A 320 20.50 -4.61 -22.39
N GLU A 321 20.62 -4.07 -23.61
CA GLU A 321 20.57 -2.64 -23.96
C GLU A 321 19.24 -1.90 -23.72
N GLU A 322 18.13 -2.60 -23.53
CA GLU A 322 16.79 -2.01 -23.61
C GLU A 322 16.42 -1.00 -22.51
N ILE A 323 17.30 -0.73 -21.54
CA ILE A 323 16.92 0.08 -20.37
C ILE A 323 17.98 1.09 -19.99
N LYS A 324 18.26 2.00 -20.93
CA LYS A 324 19.14 3.18 -20.74
C LYS A 324 18.88 3.93 -19.43
N SER A 325 17.62 3.99 -18.97
CA SER A 325 17.22 4.64 -17.73
C SER A 325 17.66 3.89 -16.47
N LEU A 326 17.61 2.55 -16.45
CA LEU A 326 18.11 1.75 -15.33
C LEU A 326 19.63 1.81 -15.22
N LYS A 327 20.31 1.65 -16.36
CA LYS A 327 21.78 1.76 -16.43
C LYS A 327 22.24 3.13 -15.91
N LYS A 328 21.48 4.19 -16.19
CA LYS A 328 21.77 5.54 -15.67
C LYS A 328 21.72 5.58 -14.14
N ASN A 329 20.73 4.98 -13.50
CA ASN A 329 20.62 4.97 -12.05
C ASN A 329 21.69 4.10 -11.38
N ALA A 330 21.94 2.89 -11.91
CA ALA A 330 23.00 2.02 -11.42
C ALA A 330 24.40 2.68 -11.56
N LYS A 331 24.67 3.34 -12.70
CA LYS A 331 25.92 4.10 -12.88
C LYS A 331 26.10 5.23 -11.87
N LYS A 332 25.03 5.98 -11.56
CA LYS A 332 25.08 7.02 -10.53
C LYS A 332 25.44 6.47 -9.15
N ILE A 333 24.96 5.28 -8.80
CA ILE A 333 25.32 4.61 -7.55
C ILE A 333 26.81 4.23 -7.57
N LEU A 334 27.27 3.61 -8.65
CA LEU A 334 28.68 3.24 -8.82
C LEU A 334 29.62 4.46 -8.76
N GLU A 335 29.20 5.62 -9.25
CA GLU A 335 29.97 6.86 -9.15
C GLU A 335 30.21 7.30 -7.70
N LEU A 336 29.25 7.07 -6.78
CA LEU A 336 29.41 7.41 -5.35
C LEU A 336 30.60 6.66 -4.72
N PHE A 337 30.86 5.43 -5.17
CA PHE A 337 31.96 4.59 -4.68
C PHE A 337 33.31 4.85 -5.36
N LYS A 338 33.35 5.68 -6.42
CA LYS A 338 34.60 6.09 -7.07
C LYS A 338 35.18 7.38 -6.48
N THR A 339 34.34 8.15 -5.80
CA THR A 339 34.68 9.43 -5.17
C THR A 339 35.13 9.31 -3.71
N ASN A 340 35.05 8.11 -3.14
CA ASN A 340 35.60 7.73 -1.84
C ASN A 340 36.80 6.82 -2.05
#